data_AF-A0A3D9HHS8-F1
#
_entry.id   AF-A0A3D9HHS8-F1
#
_cell.length_a   1.000
_cell.length_b   1.000
_cell.length_c   1.000
_cell.angle_alpha   90.00
_cell.angle_beta   90.00
_cell.angle_gamma   90.00
#
_symmetry.space_group_name_H-M   'P 1'
#
loop_
_entity.id
_entity.type
_entity.pdbx_description
1 polymer ?
#
loop_
_entity_poly.entity_id
_entity_poly.type
_entity_poly.pdbx_seq_one_letter_code
_entity_poly.pdbx_strand_id
1 'polypeptide(L)'
;MKNILALTLFLVMSCLLNGQTILKGNVWDGEFNYSGVSISLENTEILNFSDFDGNFQLDIPKRIEKGNVIFQYVDLAIKIENFKFKTSIIDLGKVIIPLLKHIDPSEYIKLPKEKQKNIQPVTCWGQILGYIKKDVLEEDSLILNCNKKIENYSFNSKTGTIVLDYSEIRDCLKTKS
;
A
#
# COMPACT_ATOMS: atom_id res chain seq x y z
N MET A 1 8.36 -10.34 -54.18
CA MET A 1 7.30 -9.75 -53.32
C MET A 1 6.84 -10.66 -52.18
N LYS A 2 6.84 -12.01 -52.31
CA LYS A 2 6.46 -12.93 -51.21
C LYS A 2 7.37 -12.87 -49.97
N ASN A 3 8.66 -12.53 -50.11
CA ASN A 3 9.60 -12.54 -48.99
C ASN A 3 9.58 -11.28 -48.11
N ILE A 4 8.96 -10.18 -48.56
CA ILE A 4 8.85 -8.93 -47.78
C ILE A 4 7.65 -9.00 -46.82
N LEU A 5 6.58 -9.71 -47.20
CA LEU A 5 5.39 -9.89 -46.36
C LEU A 5 5.64 -10.76 -45.11
N ALA A 6 6.55 -11.74 -45.23
CA ALA A 6 6.94 -12.59 -44.10
C ALA A 6 7.83 -11.83 -43.09
N LEU A 7 8.65 -10.88 -43.58
CA LEU A 7 9.54 -10.08 -42.73
C LEU A 7 8.77 -9.04 -41.90
N THR A 8 7.72 -8.44 -42.46
CA THR A 8 6.85 -7.51 -41.72
C THR A 8 6.00 -8.23 -40.67
N LEU A 9 5.53 -9.46 -40.94
CA LEU A 9 4.75 -10.25 -39.99
C LEU A 9 5.58 -10.71 -38.77
N PHE A 10 6.89 -10.96 -38.95
CA PHE A 10 7.80 -11.31 -37.84
C PHE A 10 8.15 -10.10 -36.95
N LEU A 11 8.11 -8.88 -37.49
CA LEU A 11 8.42 -7.66 -36.75
C LEU A 11 7.27 -7.22 -35.83
N VAL A 12 6.01 -7.49 -36.19
CA VAL A 12 4.85 -7.14 -35.32
C VAL A 12 4.73 -8.09 -34.13
N MET A 13 5.15 -9.35 -34.29
CA MET A 13 5.03 -10.39 -33.26
C MET A 13 6.09 -10.27 -32.14
N SER A 14 7.23 -9.62 -32.41
CA SER A 14 8.29 -9.40 -31.42
C SER A 14 7.98 -8.26 -30.44
N CYS A 15 6.92 -7.47 -30.67
CA CYS A 15 6.47 -6.42 -29.74
C CYS A 15 5.56 -6.93 -28.60
N LEU A 16 5.14 -8.20 -28.59
CA LEU A 16 4.15 -8.71 -27.61
C LEU A 16 4.76 -9.43 -26.39
N LEU A 17 6.09 -9.45 -26.25
CA LEU A 17 6.77 -10.02 -25.07
C LEU A 17 7.46 -8.94 -24.23
N ASN A 18 6.79 -7.80 -24.04
CA ASN A 18 7.18 -6.85 -23.00
C ASN A 18 6.71 -7.38 -21.64
N GLY A 19 7.48 -8.32 -21.07
CA GLY A 19 7.18 -8.92 -19.77
C GLY A 19 7.08 -7.85 -18.69
N GLN A 20 5.87 -7.57 -18.23
CA GLN A 20 5.56 -6.64 -17.15
C GLN A 20 5.59 -7.39 -15.81
N THR A 21 6.04 -6.74 -14.74
CA THR A 21 5.81 -7.27 -13.39
C THR A 21 4.44 -6.81 -12.92
N ILE A 22 3.56 -7.74 -12.58
CA ILE A 22 2.26 -7.46 -11.98
C ILE A 22 2.41 -7.55 -10.47
N LEU A 23 2.32 -6.42 -9.77
CA LEU A 23 2.21 -6.39 -8.31
C LEU A 23 0.73 -6.36 -7.92
N LYS A 24 0.26 -7.34 -7.17
CA LYS A 24 -1.15 -7.42 -6.78
C LYS A 24 -1.31 -7.80 -5.32
N GLY A 25 -2.52 -7.61 -4.80
CA GLY A 25 -2.90 -8.04 -3.47
C GLY A 25 -4.32 -7.58 -3.14
N ASN A 26 -4.66 -7.66 -1.86
CA ASN A 26 -5.95 -7.26 -1.34
C ASN A 26 -5.77 -6.49 -0.02
N VAL A 27 -6.38 -5.31 0.06
CA VAL A 27 -6.22 -4.35 1.14
C VAL A 27 -7.37 -4.45 2.14
N TRP A 28 -7.05 -4.43 3.42
CA TRP A 28 -8.01 -4.58 4.52
C TRP A 28 -7.83 -3.50 5.59
N ASP A 29 -8.94 -3.13 6.21
CA ASP A 29 -9.00 -2.39 7.46
C ASP A 29 -9.47 -3.36 8.56
N GLY A 30 -8.49 -4.06 9.16
CA GLY A 30 -8.73 -5.17 10.08
C GLY A 30 -9.50 -6.34 9.44
N GLU A 31 -10.81 -6.39 9.72
CA GLU A 31 -11.72 -7.47 9.31
C GLU A 31 -12.47 -7.21 7.99
N PHE A 32 -12.38 -6.01 7.43
CA PHE A 32 -13.11 -5.66 6.21
C PHE A 32 -12.16 -5.34 5.05
N ASN A 33 -12.55 -5.70 3.83
CA ASN A 33 -11.89 -5.23 2.61
C ASN A 33 -11.97 -3.70 2.54
N TYR A 34 -10.91 -3.06 2.09
CA TYR A 34 -10.80 -1.61 2.10
C TYR A 34 -10.54 -1.04 0.70
N SER A 35 -11.56 -0.35 0.18
CA SER A 35 -11.58 0.24 -1.15
C SER A 35 -11.00 1.65 -1.19
N GLY A 36 -10.48 2.06 -2.35
CA GLY A 36 -10.04 3.44 -2.60
C GLY A 36 -8.68 3.79 -2.02
N VAL A 37 -7.90 2.81 -1.54
CA VAL A 37 -6.50 3.01 -1.17
C VAL A 37 -5.71 3.25 -2.44
N SER A 38 -4.81 4.23 -2.41
CA SER A 38 -3.91 4.53 -3.51
C SER A 38 -2.65 3.66 -3.39
N ILE A 39 -2.31 2.90 -4.43
CA ILE A 39 -1.09 2.09 -4.52
C ILE A 39 -0.25 2.65 -5.66
N SER A 40 0.92 3.18 -5.32
CA SER A 40 1.79 3.85 -6.29
C SER A 40 3.24 3.42 -6.18
N LEU A 41 3.97 3.66 -7.26
CA LEU A 41 5.42 3.56 -7.28
C LEU A 41 6.03 4.96 -7.19
N GLU A 42 6.79 5.21 -6.11
CA GLU A 42 7.37 6.52 -5.82
C GLU A 42 8.21 7.05 -6.99
N ASN A 43 8.12 8.36 -7.26
CA ASN A 43 8.79 9.05 -8.37
C ASN A 43 8.39 8.57 -9.77
N THR A 44 7.20 7.99 -9.92
CA THR A 44 6.62 7.62 -11.21
C THR A 44 5.14 8.01 -11.29
N GLU A 45 4.57 7.94 -12.49
CA GLU A 45 3.12 8.10 -12.71
C GLU A 45 2.35 6.79 -12.52
N ILE A 46 3.02 5.70 -12.12
CA ILE A 46 2.40 4.39 -11.96
C ILE A 46 1.62 4.36 -10.64
N LEU A 47 0.31 4.32 -10.77
CA LEU A 47 -0.67 4.41 -9.70
C LEU A 47 -1.88 3.53 -10.04
N ASN A 48 -2.47 2.89 -9.03
CA ASN A 48 -3.80 2.33 -9.10
C ASN A 48 -4.51 2.45 -7.75
N PHE A 49 -5.80 2.15 -7.69
CA PHE A 49 -6.59 2.14 -6.47
C PHE A 49 -7.11 0.74 -6.15
N SER A 50 -7.30 0.44 -4.87
CA SER A 50 -8.04 -0.76 -4.49
C SER A 50 -9.52 -0.64 -4.89
N ASP A 51 -10.08 -1.71 -5.46
CA ASP A 51 -11.48 -1.77 -5.85
C ASP A 51 -12.42 -1.95 -4.63
N PHE A 52 -13.73 -2.10 -4.87
CA PHE A 52 -14.72 -2.30 -3.81
C PHE A 52 -14.52 -3.57 -2.98
N ASP A 53 -13.80 -4.56 -3.53
CA ASP A 53 -13.44 -5.79 -2.85
C ASP A 53 -12.04 -5.70 -2.22
N GLY A 54 -11.41 -4.52 -2.23
CA GLY A 54 -10.07 -4.26 -1.71
C GLY A 54 -8.94 -4.77 -2.61
N ASN A 55 -9.22 -5.36 -3.77
CA ASN A 55 -8.19 -5.87 -4.65
C ASN A 55 -7.46 -4.72 -5.35
N PHE A 56 -6.16 -4.87 -5.55
CA PHE A 56 -5.39 -3.97 -6.41
C PHE A 56 -4.47 -4.76 -7.34
N GLN A 57 -4.16 -4.12 -8.47
CA GLN A 57 -3.14 -4.57 -9.40
C GLN A 57 -2.35 -3.37 -9.90
N LEU A 58 -1.04 -3.42 -9.80
CA LEU A 58 -0.12 -2.40 -10.29
C LEU A 58 0.81 -3.01 -11.33
N ASP A 59 0.79 -2.40 -12.51
CA ASP A 59 1.41 -2.90 -13.71
C ASP A 59 2.80 -2.23 -13.89
N ILE A 60 3.87 -2.91 -13.46
CA ILE A 60 5.23 -2.36 -13.38
C ILE A 60 6.05 -2.66 -14.65
N PRO A 61 6.45 -1.64 -15.44
CA PRO A 61 7.25 -1.82 -16.64
C PRO A 61 8.57 -2.55 -16.37
N LYS A 62 8.97 -3.46 -17.27
CA LYS A 62 10.20 -4.27 -17.17
C LYS A 62 11.48 -3.50 -16.84
N ARG A 63 11.58 -2.25 -17.31
CA ARG A 63 12.73 -1.37 -17.08
C ARG A 63 12.91 -0.97 -15.61
N ILE A 64 11.89 -1.16 -14.78
CA ILE A 64 11.89 -0.84 -13.36
C ILE A 64 12.17 -2.11 -12.58
N GLU A 65 13.43 -2.31 -12.18
CA GLU A 65 13.82 -3.49 -11.40
C GLU A 65 13.65 -3.31 -9.90
N LYS A 66 13.62 -2.06 -9.44
CA LYS A 66 13.54 -1.69 -8.02
C LYS A 66 12.84 -0.34 -7.82
N GLY A 67 12.11 -0.18 -6.73
CA GLY A 67 11.53 1.11 -6.32
C GLY A 67 10.81 1.04 -4.98
N ASN A 68 10.21 2.15 -4.57
CA ASN A 68 9.45 2.22 -3.31
C ASN A 68 7.95 2.15 -3.62
N VAL A 69 7.26 1.20 -3.00
CA VAL A 69 5.81 1.04 -3.17
C VAL A 69 5.12 1.77 -2.02
N ILE A 70 4.15 2.63 -2.35
CA ILE A 70 3.43 3.43 -1.37
C ILE A 70 1.94 3.06 -1.42
N PHE A 71 1.41 2.66 -0.27
CA PHE A 71 -0.02 2.56 0.00
C PHE A 71 -0.45 3.82 0.75
N GLN A 72 -1.29 4.66 0.17
CA GLN A 72 -1.77 5.90 0.77
C GLN A 72 -3.27 5.80 1.05
N TYR A 73 -3.67 6.14 2.28
CA TYR A 73 -5.06 6.15 2.71
C TYR A 73 -5.29 7.25 3.76
N VAL A 74 -6.19 8.19 3.45
CA VAL A 74 -6.53 9.32 4.34
C VAL A 74 -5.26 10.01 4.88
N ASP A 75 -4.99 9.86 6.18
CA ASP A 75 -3.92 10.53 6.93
C ASP A 75 -2.67 9.64 7.13
N LEU A 76 -2.63 8.46 6.53
CA LEU A 76 -1.56 7.50 6.78
C LEU A 76 -1.08 6.84 5.48
N ALA A 77 0.19 6.48 5.46
CA ALA A 77 0.84 5.84 4.33
C ALA A 77 1.73 4.69 4.79
N ILE A 78 1.76 3.60 4.03
CA ILE A 78 2.75 2.53 4.17
C ILE A 78 3.70 2.63 2.99
N LYS A 79 4.98 2.87 3.26
CA LYS A 79 6.06 2.89 2.28
C LYS A 79 6.91 1.63 2.44
N ILE A 80 6.87 0.77 1.44
CA ILE A 80 7.78 -0.38 1.34
C ILE A 80 8.98 0.05 0.50
N GLU A 81 10.11 0.25 1.17
CA GLU A 81 11.34 0.69 0.53
C GLU A 81 12.05 -0.46 -0.16
N ASN A 82 12.82 -0.10 -1.20
CA ASN A 82 13.74 -1.02 -1.86
C ASN A 82 13.10 -2.28 -2.46
N PHE A 83 11.81 -2.21 -2.82
CA PHE A 83 11.05 -3.30 -3.41
C PHE A 83 11.67 -3.77 -4.72
N LYS A 84 11.83 -5.08 -4.90
CA LYS A 84 12.45 -5.67 -6.11
C LYS A 84 11.41 -6.31 -7.01
N PHE A 85 11.38 -5.90 -8.28
CA PHE A 85 10.45 -6.38 -9.31
C PHE A 85 11.16 -7.40 -10.22
N LYS A 86 11.30 -8.64 -9.74
CA LYS A 86 12.11 -9.67 -10.42
C LYS A 86 11.30 -10.76 -11.13
N THR A 87 9.99 -10.81 -10.96
CA THR A 87 9.13 -11.89 -11.45
C THR A 87 7.94 -11.32 -12.20
N SER A 88 7.31 -12.14 -13.06
CA SER A 88 6.14 -11.72 -13.85
C SER A 88 4.96 -11.34 -12.96
N ILE A 89 4.77 -12.05 -11.85
CA ILE A 89 3.71 -11.75 -10.87
C ILE A 89 4.29 -11.78 -9.45
N ILE A 90 3.96 -10.76 -8.66
CA ILE A 90 4.26 -10.63 -7.24
C ILE A 90 2.94 -10.42 -6.51
N ASP A 91 2.59 -11.36 -5.63
CA ASP A 91 1.35 -11.32 -4.86
C ASP A 91 1.65 -10.99 -3.39
N LEU A 92 1.24 -9.79 -2.97
CA LEU A 92 1.31 -9.28 -1.60
C LEU A 92 0.21 -9.84 -0.71
N GLY A 93 -0.70 -10.67 -1.23
CA GLY A 93 -1.80 -11.28 -0.49
C GLY A 93 -2.60 -10.25 0.29
N LYS A 94 -2.86 -10.57 1.57
CA LYS A 94 -3.59 -9.67 2.48
C LYS A 94 -2.65 -8.60 3.03
N VAL A 95 -2.98 -7.34 2.75
CA VAL A 95 -2.33 -6.13 3.28
C VAL A 95 -3.28 -5.49 4.27
N ILE A 96 -3.03 -5.67 5.56
CA ILE A 96 -3.83 -5.02 6.61
C ILE A 96 -3.21 -3.68 6.91
N ILE A 97 -4.01 -2.66 6.66
CA ILE A 97 -3.68 -1.29 6.93
C ILE A 97 -3.91 -1.01 8.42
N PRO A 98 -2.94 -0.44 9.15
CA PRO A 98 -3.13 -0.08 10.53
C PRO A 98 -3.96 1.19 10.65
N LEU A 99 -4.69 1.31 11.76
CA LEU A 99 -5.44 2.51 12.09
C LEU A 99 -4.64 3.42 13.02
N LEU A 100 -4.94 4.71 12.98
CA LEU A 100 -4.51 5.64 14.02
C LEU A 100 -5.36 5.43 15.27
N LYS A 101 -4.80 5.76 16.44
CA LYS A 101 -5.49 5.56 17.72
C LYS A 101 -6.77 6.40 17.78
N HIS A 102 -7.90 5.71 17.91
CA HIS A 102 -9.20 6.35 18.15
C HIS A 102 -9.39 6.66 19.63
N ILE A 103 -10.04 7.78 19.90
CA ILE A 103 -10.36 8.27 21.24
C ILE A 103 -11.84 8.64 21.27
N ASP A 104 -12.56 8.06 22.22
CA ASP A 104 -13.97 8.38 22.44
C ASP A 104 -14.14 9.83 22.91
N PRO A 105 -15.24 10.50 22.54
CA PRO A 105 -15.51 11.86 23.02
C PRO A 105 -15.49 11.98 24.55
N SER A 106 -15.99 10.95 25.24
CA SER A 106 -16.02 10.91 26.71
C SER A 106 -14.63 10.76 27.35
N GLU A 107 -13.69 10.13 26.65
CA GLU A 107 -12.29 10.02 27.07
C GLU A 107 -11.55 11.32 26.77
N TYR A 108 -11.75 11.89 25.58
CA TYR A 108 -11.14 13.14 25.16
C TYR A 108 -11.39 14.30 26.13
N ILE A 109 -12.63 14.46 26.61
CA ILE A 109 -13.02 15.52 27.55
C ILE A 109 -12.27 15.41 28.88
N LYS A 110 -11.83 14.20 29.27
CA LYS A 110 -11.08 13.96 30.51
C LYS A 110 -9.58 14.23 30.35
N LEU A 111 -9.08 14.38 29.12
CA LEU A 111 -7.65 14.63 28.88
C LEU A 111 -7.26 16.06 29.30
N PRO A 112 -6.03 16.25 29.83
CA PRO A 112 -5.47 17.59 30.01
C PRO A 112 -5.42 18.35 28.69
N LYS A 113 -5.68 19.68 28.70
CA LYS A 113 -5.68 20.53 27.49
C LYS A 113 -4.39 20.42 26.65
N GLU A 114 -3.25 20.22 27.30
CA GLU A 114 -1.97 20.02 26.62
C GLU A 114 -1.93 18.75 25.77
N LYS A 115 -2.58 17.67 26.21
CA LYS A 115 -2.67 16.40 25.48
C LYS A 115 -3.68 16.45 24.33
N GLN A 116 -4.65 17.37 24.40
CA GLN A 116 -5.66 17.57 23.35
C GLN A 116 -5.10 18.22 22.09
N LYS A 117 -3.96 18.94 22.15
CA LYS A 117 -3.38 19.69 21.02
C LYS A 117 -3.02 18.84 19.80
N ASN A 118 -2.71 17.56 20.00
CA ASN A 118 -2.28 16.63 18.94
C ASN A 118 -3.40 15.66 18.51
N ILE A 119 -4.64 15.92 18.91
CA ILE A 119 -5.79 15.06 18.67
C ILE A 119 -6.76 15.80 17.73
N GLN A 120 -7.23 15.12 16.69
CA GLN A 120 -8.12 15.70 15.69
C GLN A 120 -9.53 15.15 15.80
N PRO A 121 -10.58 15.98 15.71
CA PRO A 121 -11.95 15.51 15.71
C PRO A 121 -12.29 14.82 14.39
N VAL A 122 -12.96 13.67 14.47
CA VAL A 122 -13.61 13.01 13.35
C VAL A 122 -15.05 13.50 13.31
N THR A 123 -15.44 14.13 12.21
CA THR A 123 -16.79 14.68 12.05
C THR A 123 -17.51 14.06 10.86
N CYS A 124 -18.81 13.86 11.02
CA CYS A 124 -19.71 13.43 9.95
C CYS A 124 -20.97 14.28 10.03
N TRP A 125 -21.30 14.97 8.93
CA TRP A 125 -22.45 15.91 8.87
C TRP A 125 -22.47 16.94 10.02
N GLY A 126 -21.30 17.42 10.42
CA GLY A 126 -21.15 18.42 11.49
C GLY A 126 -21.23 17.86 12.92
N GLN A 127 -21.46 16.56 13.10
CA GLN A 127 -21.43 15.90 14.40
C GLN A 127 -20.05 15.29 14.66
N ILE A 128 -19.54 15.42 15.89
CA ILE A 128 -18.30 14.75 16.32
C ILE A 128 -18.63 13.29 16.58
N LEU A 129 -18.05 12.40 15.77
CA LEU A 129 -18.15 10.95 15.95
C LEU A 129 -17.09 10.42 16.92
N GLY A 130 -15.95 11.11 17.00
CA GLY A 130 -14.83 10.70 17.83
C GLY A 130 -13.62 11.57 17.58
N TYR A 131 -12.48 11.11 18.07
CA TYR A 131 -11.21 11.80 17.91
C TYR A 131 -10.13 10.81 17.49
N ILE A 132 -9.15 11.29 16.74
CA ILE A 132 -7.99 10.50 16.30
C ILE A 132 -6.72 11.16 16.83
N LYS A 133 -5.85 10.33 17.39
CA LYS A 133 -4.50 10.72 17.81
C LYS A 133 -3.50 10.37 16.71
N LYS A 134 -2.96 11.39 16.03
CA LYS A 134 -2.17 11.22 14.81
C LYS A 134 -0.77 10.64 15.02
N ASP A 135 -0.27 10.67 16.25
CA ASP A 135 1.08 10.21 16.61
C ASP A 135 1.12 8.79 17.18
N VAL A 136 -0.01 8.07 17.20
CA VAL A 136 -0.10 6.72 17.77
C VAL A 136 -0.95 5.83 16.85
N LEU A 137 -0.46 4.61 16.60
CA LEU A 137 -1.23 3.57 15.91
C LEU A 137 -2.13 2.82 16.92
N GLU A 138 -3.30 2.37 16.47
CA GLU A 138 -4.23 1.57 17.28
C GLU A 138 -3.62 0.20 17.63
N GLU A 139 -2.97 -0.43 16.64
CA GLU A 139 -2.10 -1.59 16.82
C GLU A 139 -0.67 -1.26 16.40
N ASP A 140 0.30 -1.78 17.15
CA ASP A 140 1.73 -1.59 16.94
C ASP A 140 2.34 -2.59 15.95
N SER A 141 1.53 -3.34 15.21
CA SER A 141 2.00 -4.31 14.24
C SER A 141 1.37 -4.12 12.86
N LEU A 142 2.21 -4.19 11.82
CA LEU A 142 1.75 -4.33 10.44
C LEU A 142 1.51 -5.81 10.12
N ILE A 143 0.41 -6.11 9.44
CA ILE A 143 0.17 -7.46 8.91
C ILE A 143 0.16 -7.37 7.39
N LEU A 144 1.21 -7.93 6.77
CA LEU A 144 1.28 -8.20 5.34
C LEU A 144 1.18 -9.72 5.13
N ASN A 145 1.30 -10.23 3.88
CA ASN A 145 1.15 -11.65 3.49
C ASN A 145 1.93 -12.69 4.31
N CYS A 146 2.75 -12.27 5.27
CA CYS A 146 3.61 -13.12 6.05
C CYS A 146 2.87 -14.00 7.08
N ASN A 147 1.57 -13.78 7.35
CA ASN A 147 0.86 -14.41 8.48
C ASN A 147 1.59 -14.21 9.82
N LYS A 148 2.44 -13.17 9.91
CA LYS A 148 3.17 -12.76 11.11
C LYS A 148 3.06 -11.25 11.23
N LYS A 149 3.02 -10.78 12.47
CA LYS A 149 3.17 -9.36 12.79
C LYS A 149 4.59 -8.91 12.40
N ILE A 150 4.66 -7.81 11.65
CA ILE A 150 5.92 -7.15 11.31
C ILE A 150 6.10 -6.01 12.29
N GLU A 151 7.15 -6.10 13.10
CA GLU A 151 7.49 -5.13 14.14
C GLU A 151 8.67 -4.23 13.73
N ASN A 152 9.50 -4.70 12.79
CA ASN A 152 10.64 -3.94 12.29
C ASN A 152 10.22 -2.92 11.23
N TYR A 153 9.58 -1.85 11.67
CA TYR A 153 9.22 -0.70 10.86
C TYR A 153 9.47 0.60 11.64
N SER A 154 9.49 1.73 10.93
CA SER A 154 9.50 3.05 11.56
C SER A 154 8.20 3.79 11.27
N PHE A 155 7.68 4.51 12.26
CA PHE A 155 6.50 5.36 12.08
C PHE A 155 6.88 6.83 12.27
N ASN A 156 6.69 7.62 11.21
CA ASN A 156 6.84 9.07 11.25
C ASN A 156 5.48 9.71 11.54
N SER A 157 5.25 10.04 12.80
CA SER A 157 4.01 10.68 13.27
C SER A 157 3.74 12.06 12.69
N LYS A 158 4.75 12.75 12.12
CA LYS A 158 4.55 14.07 11.48
C LYS A 158 3.93 13.93 10.10
N THR A 159 4.29 12.88 9.37
CA THR A 159 3.82 12.63 8.00
C THR A 159 2.77 11.53 7.93
N GLY A 160 2.50 10.83 9.04
CA GLY A 160 1.64 9.66 9.05
C GLY A 160 2.23 8.49 8.26
N THR A 161 3.55 8.39 8.12
CA THR A 161 4.16 7.40 7.23
C THR A 161 4.80 6.28 8.03
N ILE A 162 4.37 5.05 7.75
CA ILE A 162 5.03 3.83 8.17
C ILE A 162 6.00 3.40 7.08
N VAL A 163 7.25 3.15 7.44
CA VAL A 163 8.32 2.77 6.52
C VAL A 163 8.86 1.40 6.93
N LEU A 164 8.85 0.46 6.00
CA LEU A 164 9.48 -0.86 6.13
C LEU A 164 10.36 -1.15 4.91
N ASP A 165 11.43 -1.92 5.10
CA ASP A 165 12.26 -2.38 3.99
C ASP A 165 11.67 -3.66 3.38
N TYR A 166 11.77 -3.81 2.06
CA TYR A 166 11.36 -5.00 1.33
C TYR A 166 11.92 -6.31 1.91
N SER A 167 13.11 -6.28 2.51
CA SER A 167 13.72 -7.45 3.14
C SER A 167 12.88 -8.07 4.27
N GLU A 168 12.03 -7.28 4.93
CA GLU A 168 11.13 -7.76 6.01
C GLU A 168 10.01 -8.67 5.48
N ILE A 169 9.65 -8.52 4.20
CA ILE A 169 8.52 -9.25 3.60
C ILE A 169 8.90 -10.18 2.46
N ARG A 170 10.13 -10.07 1.92
CA ARG A 170 10.52 -10.78 0.69
C ARG A 170 10.29 -12.30 0.75
N ASP A 171 10.48 -12.90 1.93
CA ASP A 171 10.42 -14.35 2.11
C ASP A 171 8.98 -14.88 2.20
N CYS A 172 7.99 -13.98 2.31
CA CYS A 172 6.57 -14.35 2.35
C CYS A 172 5.79 -13.97 1.08
N LEU A 173 6.43 -13.35 0.10
CA LEU A 173 5.80 -13.02 -1.18
C LEU A 173 5.62 -14.27 -2.03
N LYS A 174 4.40 -14.49 -2.53
CA LYS A 174 4.16 -15.54 -3.52
C LYS A 174 4.56 -15.01 -4.88
N THR A 175 5.58 -15.61 -5.48
CA THR A 175 6.02 -15.29 -6.83
C THR A 175 5.63 -16.42 -7.78
N LYS A 176 5.21 -16.06 -8.99
CA LYS A 176 5.08 -16.99 -10.11
C LYS A 176 6.01 -16.50 -11.22
N SER A 177 6.72 -17.45 -11.85
CA SER A 177 7.54 -17.19 -13.04
C SER A 177 6.65 -17.26 -14.27
#